data_AF-A0A4Q3WW50-F1
#
_entry.id   AF-A0A4Q3WW50-F1
#
_cell.length_a   1.000
_cell.length_b   1.000
_cell.length_c   1.000
_cell.angle_alpha   90.00
_cell.angle_beta   90.00
_cell.angle_gamma   90.00
#
_symmetry.space_group_name_H-M   'P 1'
#
loop_
_entity.id
_entity.type
_entity.pdbx_description
1 polymer ?
#
loop_
_entity_poly.entity_id
_entity_poly.type
_entity_poly.pdbx_seq_one_letter_code
_entity_poly.pdbx_strand_id
1 'polypeptide(L)'
;MNDLLKKLADPEALKFIVPVLLGFLSAIIGFISAFTMSLISPFIANRTESKKLRTAKSFAMLEDIASRIQKVESLHIYFEEFWKSNYGHHDDFDENIQNFDSRHALFAQEYKTIREIWNNITEIQEKLLGAWLYICPKALSSIEKYLMICRFSYHEDGIGFIDEFHKSFFRNLLESGRPESRRKLFSIAKNQLIKCAP
;
A
#
# COMPACT_ATOMS: atom_id res chain seq x y z
N MET A 1 13.68 -68.82 -31.27
CA MET A 1 13.65 -68.00 -30.03
C MET A 1 14.73 -68.41 -29.01
N ASN A 2 15.22 -69.66 -29.00
CA ASN A 2 16.22 -70.14 -28.01
C ASN A 2 17.70 -69.77 -28.28
N ASP A 3 18.12 -69.55 -29.54
CA ASP A 3 19.55 -69.26 -29.83
C ASP A 3 19.97 -67.81 -29.53
N LEU A 4 19.04 -66.86 -29.65
CA LEU A 4 19.29 -65.46 -29.32
C LEU A 4 19.45 -65.27 -27.81
N LEU A 5 18.64 -65.98 -27.01
CA LEU A 5 18.71 -65.96 -25.55
C LEU A 5 19.99 -66.65 -25.03
N LYS A 6 20.46 -67.72 -25.69
CA LYS A 6 21.76 -68.35 -25.37
C LYS A 6 22.95 -67.44 -25.67
N LYS A 7 22.94 -66.70 -26.78
CA LYS A 7 23.99 -65.72 -27.12
C LYS A 7 23.99 -64.48 -26.22
N LEU A 8 22.84 -64.13 -25.65
CA LEU A 8 22.71 -63.04 -24.67
C LEU A 8 23.19 -63.44 -23.25
N ALA A 9 23.36 -64.73 -22.96
CA ALA A 9 23.86 -65.25 -21.69
C ALA A 9 25.38 -65.53 -21.68
N ASP A 10 26.08 -65.26 -22.79
CA ASP A 10 27.53 -65.39 -22.87
C ASP A 10 28.20 -64.24 -22.09
N PRO A 11 29.00 -64.53 -21.06
CA PRO A 11 29.67 -63.51 -20.24
C PRO A 11 30.60 -62.59 -21.04
N GLU A 12 31.15 -63.03 -22.18
CA GLU A 12 31.95 -62.17 -23.07
C GLU A 12 31.06 -61.18 -23.85
N ALA A 13 29.89 -61.61 -24.31
CA ALA A 13 28.92 -60.74 -24.98
C ALA A 13 28.33 -59.69 -24.02
N LEU A 14 28.11 -60.06 -22.75
CA LEU A 14 27.63 -59.16 -21.70
C LEU A 14 28.61 -58.01 -21.40
N LYS A 15 29.93 -58.23 -21.48
CA LYS A 15 30.94 -57.16 -21.30
C LYS A 15 30.83 -56.05 -22.35
N PHE A 16 30.35 -56.36 -23.55
CA PHE A 16 30.17 -55.38 -24.62
C PHE A 16 28.76 -54.75 -24.63
N ILE A 17 27.72 -55.53 -24.32
CA ILE A 17 26.32 -55.08 -24.38
C ILE A 17 25.96 -54.16 -23.20
N VAL A 18 26.47 -54.46 -22.00
CA VAL A 18 26.14 -53.71 -20.78
C VAL A 18 26.60 -52.24 -20.83
N PRO A 19 27.83 -51.89 -21.25
CA PRO A 19 28.26 -50.49 -21.38
C PRO A 19 27.47 -49.71 -22.44
N VAL A 20 27.10 -50.36 -23.54
CA VAL A 20 26.30 -49.74 -24.62
C VAL A 20 24.89 -49.42 -24.11
N LEU A 21 24.25 -50.36 -23.40
CA LEU A 21 22.95 -50.13 -22.78
C LEU A 21 23.01 -49.04 -21.71
N LEU A 22 24.05 -49.03 -20.86
CA LEU A 22 24.27 -47.97 -19.87
C LEU A 22 24.46 -46.59 -20.51
N GLY A 23 25.25 -46.52 -21.59
CA GLY A 23 25.44 -45.28 -22.35
C GLY A 23 24.13 -44.79 -22.98
N PHE A 24 23.33 -45.71 -23.54
CA PHE A 24 22.03 -45.38 -24.13
C PHE A 24 21.02 -44.92 -23.05
N LEU A 25 20.98 -45.59 -21.90
CA LEU A 25 20.13 -45.21 -20.77
C LEU A 25 20.51 -43.83 -20.22
N SER A 26 21.82 -43.55 -20.09
CA SER A 26 22.34 -42.24 -19.68
C SER A 26 21.96 -41.14 -20.67
N ALA A 27 22.06 -41.40 -21.97
CA ALA A 27 21.63 -40.48 -23.01
C ALA A 27 20.12 -40.20 -22.97
N ILE A 28 19.29 -41.22 -22.75
CA ILE A 28 17.83 -41.07 -22.59
C ILE A 28 17.51 -40.23 -21.34
N ILE A 29 18.15 -40.51 -20.20
CA ILE A 29 17.96 -39.75 -18.96
C ILE A 29 18.37 -38.29 -19.14
N GLY A 30 19.51 -38.03 -19.80
CA GLY A 30 19.95 -36.68 -20.15
C GLY A 30 18.95 -35.95 -21.04
N PHE A 31 18.40 -36.63 -22.05
CA PHE A 31 17.40 -36.07 -22.97
C PHE A 31 16.08 -35.74 -22.25
N ILE A 32 15.57 -36.64 -21.42
CA ILE A 32 14.35 -36.41 -20.62
C ILE A 32 14.55 -35.25 -19.64
N SER A 33 15.73 -35.15 -19.00
CA SER A 33 16.05 -34.06 -18.07
C SER A 33 16.14 -32.70 -18.77
N ALA A 34 16.78 -32.65 -19.95
CA ALA A 34 16.85 -31.43 -20.76
C ALA A 34 15.48 -31.01 -21.30
N PHE A 35 14.66 -31.97 -21.73
CA PHE A 35 13.32 -31.73 -22.24
C PHE A 35 12.37 -31.22 -21.13
N THR A 36 12.39 -31.84 -19.96
CA THR A 36 11.60 -31.38 -18.81
C THR A 36 12.03 -30.00 -18.32
N MET A 37 13.34 -29.71 -18.25
CA MET A 37 13.83 -28.37 -17.92
C MET A 37 13.44 -27.32 -18.96
N SER A 38 13.46 -27.66 -20.25
CA SER A 38 12.99 -26.79 -21.34
C SER A 38 11.50 -26.44 -21.21
N LEU A 39 10.67 -27.38 -20.77
CA LEU A 39 9.24 -27.15 -20.57
C LEU A 39 8.93 -26.37 -19.28
N ILE A 40 9.68 -26.60 -18.20
CA ILE A 40 9.40 -26.01 -16.88
C ILE A 40 10.04 -24.61 -16.74
N SER A 41 11.19 -24.37 -17.35
CA SER A 41 11.93 -23.10 -17.25
C SER A 41 11.09 -21.87 -17.64
N PRO A 42 10.31 -21.87 -18.75
CA PRO A 42 9.42 -20.76 -19.11
C PRO A 42 8.35 -20.48 -18.05
N PHE A 43 7.78 -21.53 -17.42
CA PHE A 43 6.78 -21.37 -16.36
C PHE A 43 7.38 -20.76 -15.09
N ILE A 44 8.58 -21.20 -14.69
CA ILE A 44 9.30 -20.62 -13.54
C ILE A 44 9.67 -19.17 -13.83
N ALA A 45 10.18 -18.87 -15.03
CA ALA A 45 10.54 -17.52 -15.44
C ALA A 45 9.32 -16.58 -15.42
N ASN A 46 8.21 -16.96 -16.07
CA ASN A 46 6.97 -16.17 -16.11
C ASN A 46 6.38 -15.94 -14.71
N ARG A 47 6.43 -16.95 -13.84
CA ARG A 47 5.94 -16.83 -12.45
C ARG A 47 6.82 -15.88 -11.63
N THR A 48 8.12 -15.90 -11.87
CA THR A 48 9.08 -15.00 -11.22
C THR A 48 8.91 -13.56 -11.69
N GLU A 49 8.70 -13.35 -12.98
CA GLU A 49 8.45 -12.03 -13.57
C GLU A 49 7.11 -11.44 -13.11
N SER A 50 6.04 -12.23 -13.11
CA SER A 50 4.73 -11.81 -12.57
C SER A 50 4.81 -11.47 -11.08
N LYS A 51 5.55 -12.24 -10.28
CA LYS A 51 5.81 -11.92 -8.87
C LYS A 51 6.56 -10.60 -8.71
N LYS A 52 7.64 -10.37 -9.49
CA LYS A 52 8.39 -9.10 -9.48
C LYS A 52 7.50 -7.91 -9.83
N LEU A 53 6.69 -8.02 -10.88
CA LEU A 53 5.76 -6.95 -11.29
C LEU A 53 4.72 -6.66 -10.20
N ARG A 54 4.18 -7.70 -9.57
CA ARG A 54 3.22 -7.55 -8.46
C ARG A 54 3.86 -6.85 -7.26
N THR A 55 5.08 -7.22 -6.90
CA THR A 55 5.84 -6.58 -5.81
C THR A 55 6.12 -5.11 -6.12
N ALA A 56 6.57 -4.78 -7.34
CA ALA A 56 6.83 -3.40 -7.74
C ALA A 56 5.57 -2.51 -7.69
N LYS A 57 4.44 -3.01 -8.21
CA LYS A 57 3.15 -2.29 -8.13
C LYS A 57 2.69 -2.10 -6.69
N SER A 58 2.85 -3.12 -5.85
CA SER A 58 2.51 -3.05 -4.43
C SER A 58 3.36 -2.01 -3.69
N PHE A 59 4.66 -1.97 -3.95
CA PHE A 59 5.59 -1.04 -3.33
C PHE A 59 5.26 0.41 -3.71
N ALA A 60 5.09 0.70 -5.00
CA ALA A 60 4.74 2.05 -5.47
C ALA A 60 3.41 2.54 -4.88
N MET A 61 2.41 1.65 -4.77
CA MET A 61 1.13 1.97 -4.14
C MET A 61 1.27 2.26 -2.64
N LEU A 62 2.05 1.44 -1.91
CA LEU A 62 2.32 1.65 -0.49
C LEU A 62 3.06 2.96 -0.23
N GLU A 63 4.04 3.29 -1.08
CA GLU A 63 4.83 4.52 -1.00
C GLU A 63 3.96 5.76 -1.24
N ASP A 64 3.10 5.73 -2.25
CA ASP A 64 2.15 6.81 -2.53
C ASP A 64 1.16 7.04 -1.37
N ILE A 65 0.58 5.96 -0.82
CA ILE A 65 -0.29 6.05 0.36
C ILE A 65 0.47 6.59 1.57
N ALA A 66 1.69 6.11 1.82
CA ALA A 66 2.52 6.57 2.93
C ALA A 66 2.86 8.06 2.81
N SER A 67 3.25 8.51 1.62
CA SER A 67 3.55 9.92 1.32
C SER A 67 2.35 10.82 1.62
N ARG A 68 1.15 10.41 1.19
CA ARG A 68 -0.09 11.16 1.41
C ARG A 68 -0.51 11.21 2.86
N ILE A 69 -0.41 10.10 3.58
CA ILE A 69 -0.67 10.07 5.03
C ILE A 69 0.29 11.01 5.77
N GLN A 70 1.58 10.97 5.42
CA GLN A 70 2.58 11.88 5.99
C GLN A 70 2.27 13.34 5.66
N LYS A 71 1.84 13.63 4.43
CA LYS A 71 1.42 14.97 4.02
C LYS A 71 0.23 15.45 4.85
N VAL A 72 -0.83 14.65 4.96
CA VAL A 72 -2.02 14.95 5.79
C VAL A 72 -1.60 15.28 7.22
N GLU A 73 -0.76 14.45 7.86
CA GLU A 73 -0.33 14.70 9.23
C GLU A 73 0.48 15.99 9.36
N SER A 74 1.41 16.23 8.42
CA SER A 74 2.22 17.46 8.42
C SER A 74 1.36 18.73 8.30
N LEU A 75 0.30 18.69 7.50
CA LEU A 75 -0.61 19.81 7.33
C LEU A 75 -1.50 20.04 8.56
N HIS A 76 -1.90 18.98 9.26
CA HIS A 76 -2.58 19.13 10.55
C HIS A 76 -1.68 19.79 11.59
N ILE A 77 -0.42 19.37 11.69
CA ILE A 77 0.56 19.99 12.61
C ILE A 77 0.72 21.48 12.28
N TYR A 78 0.89 21.81 11.01
CA TYR A 78 0.93 23.19 10.54
C TYR A 78 -0.32 23.99 10.98
N PHE A 79 -1.52 23.41 10.85
CA PHE A 79 -2.74 24.11 11.24
C PHE A 79 -2.92 24.26 12.76
N GLU A 80 -2.41 23.33 13.57
CA GLU A 80 -2.37 23.51 15.03
C GLU A 80 -1.50 24.71 15.41
N GLU A 81 -0.33 24.85 14.79
CA GLU A 81 0.58 25.97 15.01
C GLU A 81 -0.02 27.29 14.49
N PHE A 82 -0.61 27.26 13.30
CA PHE A 82 -1.34 28.39 12.72
C PHE A 82 -2.45 28.87 13.66
N TRP A 83 -3.29 27.96 14.15
CA TRP A 83 -4.38 28.31 15.05
C TRP A 83 -3.86 28.92 16.35
N LYS A 84 -2.86 28.28 16.96
CA LYS A 84 -2.25 28.77 18.20
C LYS A 84 -1.64 30.17 18.03
N SER A 85 -0.97 30.42 16.90
CA SER A 85 -0.33 31.71 16.63
C SER A 85 -1.31 32.85 16.37
N ASN A 86 -2.44 32.57 15.70
CA ASN A 86 -3.39 33.61 15.29
C ASN A 86 -4.52 33.80 16.31
N TYR A 87 -4.95 32.71 16.96
CA TYR A 87 -6.17 32.66 17.76
C TYR A 87 -5.97 32.07 19.16
N GLY A 88 -4.76 31.60 19.52
CA GLY A 88 -4.51 30.96 20.81
C GLY A 88 -4.63 31.86 22.05
N HIS A 89 -4.90 33.15 21.86
CA HIS A 89 -5.16 34.15 22.91
C HIS A 89 -6.64 34.56 23.01
N HIS A 90 -7.49 33.99 22.15
CA HIS A 90 -8.92 34.23 22.11
C HIS A 90 -9.66 32.95 22.49
N ASP A 91 -10.52 33.02 23.50
CA ASP A 91 -11.24 31.84 24.00
C ASP A 91 -12.50 31.51 23.19
N ASP A 92 -13.02 32.46 22.41
CA ASP A 92 -14.24 32.28 21.60
C ASP A 92 -13.92 31.63 20.25
N PHE A 93 -14.19 30.32 20.16
CA PHE A 93 -13.99 29.55 18.93
C PHE A 93 -14.83 30.08 17.76
N ASP A 94 -16.10 30.45 17.99
CA ASP A 94 -16.99 30.86 16.90
C ASP A 94 -16.60 32.24 16.36
N GLU A 95 -16.18 33.17 17.22
CA GLU A 95 -15.62 34.46 16.79
C GLU A 95 -14.33 34.27 15.99
N ASN A 96 -13.43 33.40 16.44
CA ASN A 96 -12.18 33.10 15.73
C ASN A 96 -12.42 32.50 14.34
N ILE A 97 -13.39 31.60 14.20
CA ILE A 97 -13.80 31.05 12.90
C ILE A 97 -14.40 32.14 12.02
N GLN A 98 -15.29 32.98 12.55
CA GLN A 98 -15.85 34.09 11.79
C GLN A 98 -14.75 35.07 11.33
N ASN A 99 -13.73 35.30 12.14
CA ASN A 99 -12.57 36.11 11.77
C ASN A 99 -11.78 35.47 10.62
N PHE A 100 -11.52 34.16 10.68
CA PHE A 100 -10.88 33.40 9.62
C PHE A 100 -11.69 33.47 8.31
N ASP A 101 -12.99 33.19 8.38
CA ASP A 101 -13.94 33.16 7.25
C ASP A 101 -14.10 34.55 6.59
N SER A 102 -14.17 35.62 7.38
CA SER A 102 -14.29 36.99 6.86
C SER A 102 -13.02 37.53 6.21
N ARG A 103 -11.86 36.90 6.46
CA ARG A 103 -10.55 37.34 5.96
C ARG A 103 -10.00 36.46 4.83
N HIS A 104 -10.87 36.04 3.92
CA HIS A 104 -10.51 35.13 2.81
C HIS A 104 -9.25 35.56 2.04
N ALA A 105 -9.08 36.85 1.74
CA ALA A 105 -7.90 37.33 1.01
C ALA A 105 -6.59 37.20 1.81
N LEU A 106 -6.64 37.36 3.14
CA LEU A 106 -5.47 37.23 4.01
C LEU A 106 -5.05 35.77 4.16
N PHE A 107 -6.02 34.86 4.24
CA PHE A 107 -5.79 33.43 4.52
C PHE A 107 -5.97 32.54 3.28
N ALA A 108 -5.89 33.10 2.07
CA ALA A 108 -6.19 32.38 0.82
C ALA A 108 -5.38 31.08 0.66
N GLN A 109 -4.14 31.07 1.16
CA GLN A 109 -3.29 29.88 1.13
C GLN A 109 -3.78 28.80 2.11
N GLU A 110 -4.27 29.19 3.28
CA GLU A 110 -4.83 28.30 4.28
C GLU A 110 -6.11 27.64 3.75
N TYR A 111 -7.03 28.37 3.13
CA TYR A 111 -8.21 27.78 2.45
C TYR A 111 -7.81 26.70 1.46
N LYS A 112 -6.82 26.99 0.61
CA LYS A 112 -6.29 26.03 -0.36
C LYS A 112 -5.70 24.81 0.33
N THR A 113 -5.01 25.01 1.44
CA THR A 113 -4.34 23.94 2.20
C THR A 113 -5.36 23.04 2.92
N ILE A 114 -6.44 23.60 3.48
CA ILE A 114 -7.54 22.79 4.06
C ILE A 114 -8.17 21.91 2.96
N ARG A 115 -8.40 22.46 1.77
CA ARG A 115 -8.88 21.69 0.61
C ARG A 115 -7.88 20.62 0.18
N GLU A 116 -6.59 20.90 0.23
CA GLU A 116 -5.53 19.92 -0.04
C GLU A 116 -5.57 18.75 0.95
N ILE A 117 -5.81 19.00 2.25
CA ILE A 117 -5.99 17.94 3.25
C ILE A 117 -7.18 17.06 2.87
N TRP A 118 -8.33 17.67 2.56
CA TRP A 118 -9.54 16.96 2.16
C TRP A 118 -9.33 16.08 0.92
N ASN A 119 -8.68 16.63 -0.11
CA ASN A 119 -8.37 15.90 -1.34
C ASN A 119 -7.43 14.71 -1.05
N ASN A 120 -6.39 14.91 -0.24
CA ASN A 120 -5.49 13.81 0.12
C ASN A 120 -6.21 12.70 0.89
N ILE A 121 -7.10 13.03 1.83
CA ILE A 121 -7.91 12.04 2.55
C ILE A 121 -8.75 11.23 1.56
N THR A 122 -9.44 11.91 0.64
CA THR A 122 -10.29 11.28 -0.38
C THR A 122 -9.47 10.35 -1.29
N GLU A 123 -8.34 10.83 -1.81
CA GLU A 123 -7.45 10.05 -2.68
C GLU A 123 -6.84 8.84 -1.96
N ILE A 124 -6.54 8.94 -0.65
CA ILE A 124 -6.13 7.77 0.14
C ILE A 124 -7.27 6.76 0.20
N GLN A 125 -8.50 7.18 0.51
CA GLN A 125 -9.66 6.27 0.58
C GLN A 125 -9.89 5.52 -0.73
N GLU A 126 -9.84 6.22 -1.85
CA GLU A 126 -9.97 5.61 -3.18
C GLU A 126 -8.87 4.57 -3.45
N LYS A 127 -7.62 4.88 -3.07
CA LYS A 127 -6.50 3.95 -3.22
C LYS A 127 -6.67 2.71 -2.36
N LEU A 128 -7.18 2.84 -1.13
CA LEU A 128 -7.41 1.69 -0.24
C LEU A 128 -8.39 0.68 -0.82
N LEU A 129 -9.40 1.12 -1.58
CA LEU A 129 -10.34 0.22 -2.28
C LEU A 129 -9.62 -0.69 -3.30
N GLY A 130 -8.63 -0.15 -4.01
CA GLY A 130 -7.80 -0.92 -4.95
C GLY A 130 -6.66 -1.69 -4.27
N ALA A 131 -6.26 -1.29 -3.07
CA ALA A 131 -5.06 -1.78 -2.40
C ALA A 131 -5.27 -3.04 -1.54
N TRP A 132 -6.51 -3.49 -1.35
CA TRP A 132 -6.86 -4.66 -0.53
C TRP A 132 -6.12 -5.96 -0.89
N LEU A 133 -5.69 -6.13 -2.15
CA LEU A 133 -4.91 -7.30 -2.62
C LEU A 133 -3.40 -7.19 -2.40
N TYR A 134 -2.94 -6.01 -1.97
CA TYR A 134 -1.54 -5.60 -1.90
C TYR A 134 -1.11 -5.18 -0.48
N ILE A 135 -2.06 -4.70 0.33
CA ILE A 135 -1.82 -4.21 1.69
C ILE A 135 -2.27 -5.25 2.70
N CYS A 136 -1.45 -5.47 3.73
CA CYS A 136 -1.81 -6.39 4.80
C CYS A 136 -2.99 -5.85 5.64
N PRO A 137 -3.97 -6.68 6.05
CA PRO A 137 -5.21 -6.20 6.69
C PRO A 137 -5.00 -5.32 7.93
N LYS A 138 -3.91 -5.55 8.66
CA LYS A 138 -3.53 -4.73 9.82
C LYS A 138 -3.18 -3.29 9.44
N ALA A 139 -2.46 -3.08 8.33
CA ALA A 139 -2.17 -1.73 7.85
C ALA A 139 -3.42 -1.07 7.30
N LEU A 140 -4.23 -1.78 6.51
CA LEU A 140 -5.52 -1.28 6.01
C LEU A 140 -6.37 -0.73 7.16
N SER A 141 -6.63 -1.56 8.18
CA SER A 141 -7.43 -1.15 9.35
C SER A 141 -6.80 0.01 10.13
N SER A 142 -5.48 0.08 10.21
CA SER A 142 -4.80 1.18 10.91
C SER A 142 -4.91 2.50 10.16
N ILE A 143 -4.82 2.45 8.83
CA ILE A 143 -5.00 3.62 7.96
C ILE A 143 -6.46 4.09 8.03
N GLU A 144 -7.43 3.19 7.93
CA GLU A 144 -8.85 3.53 8.04
C GLU A 144 -9.18 4.24 9.36
N LYS A 145 -8.63 3.76 10.49
CA LYS A 145 -8.80 4.42 11.79
C LYS A 145 -8.17 5.82 11.81
N TYR A 146 -6.98 5.98 11.22
CA TYR A 146 -6.36 7.29 11.06
C TYR A 146 -7.21 8.24 10.20
N LEU A 147 -7.72 7.78 9.06
CA LEU A 147 -8.57 8.62 8.20
C LEU A 147 -9.90 8.97 8.88
N MET A 148 -10.45 8.06 9.69
CA MET A 148 -11.68 8.30 10.43
C MET A 148 -11.53 9.47 11.41
N ILE A 149 -10.40 9.57 12.13
CA ILE A 149 -10.18 10.69 13.06
C ILE A 149 -9.86 11.99 12.33
N CYS A 150 -9.26 11.93 11.14
CA CYS A 150 -9.00 13.10 10.29
C CYS A 150 -10.23 13.60 9.53
N ARG A 151 -11.40 12.94 9.67
CA ARG A 151 -12.58 13.28 8.88
C ARG A 151 -13.24 14.57 9.38
N PHE A 152 -13.46 15.49 8.45
CA PHE A 152 -14.34 16.65 8.55
C PHE A 152 -15.29 16.63 7.34
N SER A 153 -16.26 17.52 7.23
CA SER A 153 -17.17 17.53 6.08
C SER A 153 -17.88 18.86 5.97
N TYR A 154 -18.45 19.12 4.78
CA TYR A 154 -19.52 20.09 4.62
C TYR A 154 -20.71 19.68 5.50
N HIS A 155 -21.31 20.65 6.18
CA HIS A 155 -22.63 20.51 6.77
C HIS A 155 -23.52 21.53 6.09
N GLU A 156 -24.53 21.05 5.36
CA GLU A 156 -25.61 21.90 4.89
C GLU A 156 -26.67 21.94 5.99
N ASP A 157 -27.16 23.13 6.32
CA ASP A 157 -28.23 23.38 7.29
C ASP A 157 -29.61 22.87 6.85
N GLY A 158 -29.67 22.03 5.81
CA GLY A 158 -30.91 21.53 5.19
C GLY A 158 -31.61 22.55 4.29
N ILE A 159 -31.13 23.79 4.24
CA ILE A 159 -31.63 24.88 3.40
C ILE A 159 -30.60 25.31 2.35
N GLY A 160 -29.35 24.83 2.48
CA GLY A 160 -28.30 24.93 1.47
C GLY A 160 -27.43 26.19 1.58
N PHE A 161 -27.44 26.89 2.72
CA PHE A 161 -26.85 28.23 2.82
C PHE A 161 -25.60 28.36 3.68
N ILE A 162 -25.28 27.40 4.55
CA ILE A 162 -24.11 27.53 5.43
C ILE A 162 -23.03 26.53 5.00
N ASP A 163 -21.89 27.05 4.54
CA ASP A 163 -20.67 26.26 4.37
C ASP A 163 -19.90 26.22 5.70
N GLU A 164 -20.15 25.20 6.51
CA GLU A 164 -19.39 24.98 7.77
C GLU A 164 -18.06 24.23 7.56
N PHE A 165 -17.53 24.13 6.33
CA PHE A 165 -16.37 23.29 6.05
C PHE A 165 -15.13 23.64 6.88
N HIS A 166 -14.74 24.93 6.96
CA HIS A 166 -13.58 25.34 7.77
C HIS A 166 -13.86 25.19 9.27
N LYS A 167 -15.08 25.52 9.71
CA LYS A 167 -15.52 25.31 11.09
C LYS A 167 -15.41 23.84 11.49
N SER A 168 -15.86 22.93 10.62
CA SER A 168 -15.77 21.47 10.79
C SER A 168 -14.32 21.00 10.85
N PHE A 169 -13.46 21.54 9.97
CA PHE A 169 -12.02 21.27 10.00
C PHE A 169 -11.38 21.69 11.33
N PHE A 170 -11.53 22.94 11.75
CA PHE A 170 -10.91 23.43 12.98
C PHE A 170 -11.51 22.80 14.24
N ARG A 171 -12.81 22.48 14.24
CA ARG A 171 -13.43 21.70 15.32
C ARG A 171 -12.78 20.32 15.43
N ASN A 172 -12.61 19.61 14.31
CA ASN A 172 -11.90 18.34 14.28
C ASN A 172 -10.45 18.48 14.77
N LEU A 173 -9.77 19.53 14.34
CA LEU A 173 -8.37 19.80 14.66
C LEU A 173 -8.15 20.02 16.16
N LEU A 174 -9.06 20.74 16.83
CA LEU A 174 -8.85 21.29 18.17
C LEU A 174 -9.62 20.54 19.27
N GLU A 175 -10.53 19.65 18.93
CA GLU A 175 -11.31 18.89 19.91
C GLU A 175 -10.37 18.14 20.87
N SER A 176 -10.66 18.26 22.17
CA SER A 176 -9.81 17.75 23.24
C SER A 176 -9.45 16.28 23.04
N GLY A 177 -8.15 15.96 23.12
CA GLY A 177 -7.63 14.60 22.94
C GLY A 177 -7.57 14.10 21.49
N ARG A 178 -8.17 14.79 20.51
CA ARG A 178 -8.06 14.40 19.09
C ARG A 178 -6.66 14.55 18.52
N PRO A 179 -5.91 15.65 18.75
CA PRO A 179 -4.53 15.77 18.25
C PRO A 179 -3.63 14.60 18.68
N GLU A 180 -3.68 14.24 19.96
CA GLU A 180 -2.90 13.13 20.52
C GLU A 180 -3.33 11.78 19.92
N SER A 181 -4.65 11.55 19.84
CA SER A 181 -5.21 10.34 19.23
C SER A 181 -4.83 10.21 17.75
N ARG A 182 -4.85 11.32 16.99
CA ARG A 182 -4.47 11.37 15.58
C ARG A 182 -2.99 11.04 15.40
N ARG A 183 -2.10 11.66 16.17
CA ARG A 183 -0.65 11.36 16.15
C ARG A 183 -0.36 9.90 16.51
N LYS A 184 -1.07 9.34 17.49
CA LYS A 184 -0.98 7.93 17.86
C LYS A 184 -1.39 7.03 16.70
N LEU A 185 -2.54 7.30 16.08
CA LEU A 185 -3.05 6.54 14.95
C LEU A 185 -2.14 6.66 13.72
N PHE A 186 -1.59 7.85 13.45
CA PHE A 186 -0.57 8.08 12.43
C PHE A 186 0.66 7.19 12.65
N SER A 187 1.21 7.18 13.87
CA SER A 187 2.36 6.34 14.23
C SER A 187 2.07 4.86 14.02
N ILE A 188 0.88 4.39 14.41
CA ILE A 188 0.45 3.00 14.19
C ILE A 188 0.35 2.71 12.69
N ALA A 189 -0.34 3.54 11.91
CA ALA A 189 -0.51 3.37 10.48
C ALA A 189 0.85 3.34 9.74
N LYS A 190 1.73 4.28 10.05
CA LYS A 190 3.11 4.33 9.53
C LYS A 190 3.87 3.04 9.81
N ASN A 191 3.85 2.57 11.07
CA ASN A 191 4.57 1.36 11.45
C ASN A 191 4.00 0.10 10.77
N GLN A 192 2.69 0.03 10.53
CA GLN A 192 2.10 -1.10 9.80
C GLN A 192 2.42 -1.03 8.30
N LEU A 193 2.44 0.16 7.69
CA LEU A 193 2.86 0.33 6.29
C LEU A 193 4.31 -0.13 6.08
N ILE A 194 5.23 0.27 6.97
CA ILE A 194 6.62 -0.19 6.94
C ILE A 194 6.71 -1.71 7.03
N LYS A 195 5.87 -2.34 7.86
CA LYS A 195 5.83 -3.81 8.01
C LYS A 195 5.21 -4.54 6.82
N CYS A 196 4.28 -3.92 6.08
CA CYS A 196 3.76 -4.53 4.86
C CYS A 196 4.67 -4.29 3.64
N ALA A 197 5.66 -3.40 3.73
CA ALA A 197 6.59 -3.17 2.63
C ALA A 197 7.40 -4.47 2.38
N PRO A 198 7.50 -4.93 1.12
CA PRO A 198 8.20 -6.16 0.73
C PRO A 198 9.71 -6.14 1.00
#